data_AF-A0A9P0E3Q4-F1
#
_entry.id   AF-A0A9P0E3Q4-F1
#
_cell.length_a   1.000
_cell.length_b   1.000
_cell.length_c   1.000
_cell.angle_alpha   90.00
_cell.angle_beta   90.00
_cell.angle_gamma   90.00
#
_symmetry.space_group_name_H-M   'P 1'
#
loop_
_entity.id
_entity.type
_entity.pdbx_description
1 polymer ?
#
loop_
_entity_poly.entity_id
_entity_poly.type
_entity_poly.pdbx_seq_one_letter_code
_entity_poly.pdbx_strand_id
1 'polypeptide(L)'
;TLAEKPPFADFPCDRSHTKIRSDTVPTNVNQVRPGDIDIIAAMGDSLSAGTGISSATMQQELFSEERGRSWSIGGEADWKRFLTLANILKEFNPKLFGYSLNTSQSFQWESQFNVAENGAISQNLPFMAKELVKRIKNDKRTDLKHHWKMITIMAGHNDFCSENCYYKNPNDILKYHRSDHYRNVEISSR
;
A
#
# COMPACT_ATOMS: atom_id res chain seq x y z
N THR A 1 28.03 20.69 -0.94
CA THR A 1 27.81 19.49 -1.78
C THR A 1 28.31 18.28 -1.02
N LEU A 2 27.47 17.69 -0.18
CA LEU A 2 27.78 16.44 0.51
C LEU A 2 27.16 15.32 -0.32
N ALA A 3 27.94 14.78 -1.25
CA ALA A 3 27.63 13.49 -1.83
C ALA A 3 27.96 12.43 -0.77
N GLU A 4 27.03 12.20 0.15
CA GLU A 4 27.09 11.04 1.04
C GLU A 4 27.08 9.78 0.15
N LYS A 5 28.16 9.01 0.24
CA LYS A 5 28.26 7.68 -0.35
C LYS A 5 27.09 6.85 0.19
N PRO A 6 26.26 6.19 -0.65
CA PRO A 6 25.09 5.47 -0.15
C PRO A 6 25.56 4.42 0.86
N PRO A 7 24.94 4.32 2.05
CA PRO A 7 25.44 3.45 3.12
C PRO A 7 25.39 1.94 2.79
N PHE A 8 24.83 1.55 1.64
CA PHE A 8 24.83 0.16 1.18
C PHE A 8 24.99 0.08 -0.34
N ALA A 9 26.08 -0.53 -0.81
CA ALA A 9 26.27 -0.83 -2.23
C ALA A 9 25.28 -1.93 -2.70
N ASP A 10 24.97 -2.87 -1.81
CA ASP A 10 24.12 -4.04 -2.07
C ASP A 10 22.96 -4.12 -1.08
N PHE A 11 21.88 -4.82 -1.48
CA PHE A 11 20.73 -5.05 -0.62
C PHE A 11 21.13 -5.93 0.58
N PRO A 12 20.76 -5.58 1.83
CA PRO A 12 21.32 -6.20 3.03
C PRO A 12 20.90 -7.66 3.27
N CYS A 13 19.86 -8.15 2.59
CA CYS A 13 19.47 -9.56 2.70
C CYS A 13 20.22 -10.41 1.68
N ASP A 14 20.80 -11.53 2.13
CA ASP A 14 21.44 -12.50 1.24
C ASP A 14 20.42 -13.21 0.34
N ARG A 15 20.54 -12.95 -0.95
CA ARG A 15 19.71 -13.46 -2.05
C ARG A 15 20.29 -14.70 -2.74
N SER A 16 21.55 -15.01 -2.49
CA SER A 16 22.29 -16.04 -3.22
C SER A 16 22.04 -17.45 -2.67
N HIS A 17 21.85 -17.57 -1.36
CA HIS A 17 21.67 -18.86 -0.69
C HIS A 17 20.21 -19.12 -0.23
N THR A 18 19.37 -18.10 -0.25
CA THR A 18 17.95 -18.22 0.11
C THR A 18 17.13 -18.35 -1.16
N LYS A 19 16.36 -19.43 -1.30
CA LYS A 19 15.39 -19.56 -2.39
C LYS A 19 14.27 -18.52 -2.21
N ILE A 20 14.37 -17.43 -2.95
CA ILE A 20 13.55 -16.22 -2.81
C ILE A 20 12.10 -16.43 -3.24
N ARG A 21 11.91 -17.16 -4.35
CA ARG A 21 10.61 -17.54 -4.91
C ARG A 21 10.47 -19.06 -4.83
N SER A 22 9.26 -19.54 -4.60
CA SER A 22 8.95 -20.96 -4.56
C SER A 22 9.03 -21.57 -5.96
N ASP A 23 9.37 -22.87 -6.08
CA ASP A 23 9.44 -23.55 -7.40
C ASP A 23 8.04 -23.72 -8.00
N THR A 24 7.06 -23.90 -7.13
CA THR A 24 5.64 -23.99 -7.46
C THR A 24 4.90 -22.87 -6.75
N VAL A 25 3.83 -22.37 -7.37
CA VAL A 25 2.97 -21.35 -6.77
C VAL A 25 2.38 -21.92 -5.49
N PRO A 26 2.62 -21.31 -4.31
CA PRO A 26 2.10 -21.82 -3.06
C PRO A 26 0.57 -21.73 -3.04
N THR A 27 -0.07 -22.68 -2.36
CA THR A 27 -1.53 -22.72 -2.20
C THR A 27 -1.97 -22.29 -0.79
N ASN A 28 -1.03 -22.13 0.13
CA ASN A 28 -1.25 -21.72 1.51
C ASN A 28 -0.40 -20.49 1.85
N VAL A 29 -1.00 -19.53 2.56
CA VAL A 29 -0.32 -18.29 2.99
C VAL A 29 0.96 -18.56 3.80
N ASN A 30 0.99 -19.65 4.58
CA ASN A 30 2.14 -20.03 5.39
C ASN A 30 3.35 -20.53 4.57
N GLN A 31 3.17 -20.75 3.27
CA GLN A 31 4.23 -21.18 2.35
C GLN A 31 4.73 -20.04 1.45
N VAL A 32 4.04 -18.89 1.47
CA VAL A 32 4.35 -17.73 0.62
C VAL A 32 5.69 -17.15 1.06
N ARG A 33 6.58 -16.97 0.08
CA ARG A 33 7.87 -16.28 0.25
C ARG A 33 7.79 -14.86 -0.32
N PRO A 34 8.71 -13.96 0.03
CA PRO A 34 8.73 -12.61 -0.54
C PRO A 34 8.73 -12.59 -2.07
N GLY A 35 9.43 -13.53 -2.73
CA GLY A 35 9.47 -13.65 -4.18
C GLY A 35 8.18 -14.17 -4.84
N ASP A 36 7.27 -14.76 -4.05
CA ASP A 36 5.99 -15.27 -4.54
C ASP A 36 4.92 -14.17 -4.65
N ILE A 37 5.14 -13.01 -4.03
CA ILE A 37 4.21 -11.87 -4.09
C ILE A 37 4.34 -11.22 -5.47
N ASP A 38 3.30 -11.35 -6.29
CA ASP A 38 3.27 -10.78 -7.64
C ASP A 38 2.60 -9.39 -7.67
N ILE A 39 1.64 -9.17 -6.78
CA ILE A 39 0.85 -7.95 -6.71
C ILE A 39 1.02 -7.30 -5.34
N ILE A 40 1.32 -6.01 -5.33
CA ILE A 40 1.17 -5.16 -4.14
C ILE A 40 0.02 -4.18 -4.36
N ALA A 41 -0.80 -3.97 -3.33
CA ALA A 41 -1.94 -3.06 -3.34
C ALA A 41 -2.08 -2.34 -2.01
N ALA A 42 -2.72 -1.17 -2.01
CA ALA A 42 -2.98 -0.42 -0.78
C ALA A 42 -4.35 0.24 -0.81
N MET A 43 -4.98 0.29 0.36
CA MET A 43 -6.17 1.07 0.64
C MET A 43 -6.02 1.71 2.02
N GLY A 44 -6.66 2.86 2.23
CA GLY A 44 -6.44 3.59 3.46
C GLY A 44 -6.58 5.09 3.32
N ASP A 45 -5.87 5.81 4.17
CA ASP A 45 -5.88 7.26 4.28
C ASP A 45 -4.64 7.93 3.65
N SER A 46 -4.37 9.16 4.07
CA SER A 46 -3.26 10.01 3.64
C SER A 46 -1.89 9.33 3.77
N LEU A 47 -1.70 8.44 4.76
CA LEU A 47 -0.43 7.73 4.95
C LEU A 47 -0.15 6.77 3.79
N SER A 48 -1.17 6.05 3.33
CA SER A 48 -1.07 5.18 2.15
C SER A 48 -1.07 5.98 0.84
N ALA A 49 -1.70 7.16 0.80
CA ALA A 49 -1.61 8.07 -0.35
C ALA A 49 -0.24 8.77 -0.45
N GLY A 50 0.58 8.74 0.59
CA GLY A 50 1.87 9.43 0.61
C GLY A 50 1.72 10.96 0.62
N THR A 51 0.66 11.43 1.28
CA THR A 51 0.37 12.86 1.42
C THR A 51 1.49 13.56 2.20
N GLY A 52 2.10 14.59 1.61
CA GLY A 52 3.09 15.43 2.30
C GLY A 52 4.43 14.75 2.61
N ILE A 53 4.86 13.72 1.86
CA ILE A 53 6.14 13.04 2.16
C ILE A 53 7.35 13.99 2.04
N SER A 54 7.32 14.90 1.07
CA SER A 54 8.42 15.83 0.77
C SER A 54 8.01 17.29 0.98
N SER A 55 6.94 17.55 1.74
CA SER A 55 6.48 18.91 1.98
C SER A 55 7.47 19.70 2.83
N ALA A 56 7.75 20.92 2.39
CA ALA A 56 8.46 21.93 3.17
C ALA A 56 7.52 22.99 3.74
N THR A 57 6.25 23.00 3.31
CA THR A 57 5.22 23.92 3.77
C THR A 57 3.91 23.20 4.09
N MET A 58 3.12 23.80 4.98
CA MET A 58 1.79 23.27 5.34
C MET A 58 0.83 23.18 4.14
N GLN A 59 0.98 24.04 3.13
CA GLN A 59 0.14 23.95 1.92
C GLN A 59 0.52 22.70 1.10
N GLN A 60 1.81 22.36 1.03
CA GLN A 60 2.26 21.16 0.32
C GLN A 60 1.83 19.88 1.04
N GLU A 61 1.81 19.88 2.38
CA GLU A 61 1.31 18.76 3.20
C GLU A 61 -0.10 18.36 2.76
N LEU A 62 -0.97 19.32 2.45
CA LEU A 62 -2.39 19.05 2.22
C LEU A 62 -2.73 18.62 0.79
N PHE A 63 -1.96 19.04 -0.20
CA PHE A 63 -2.32 18.89 -1.62
C PHE A 63 -1.36 18.01 -2.44
N SER A 64 -0.26 17.54 -1.85
CA SER A 64 0.73 16.72 -2.54
C SER A 64 0.60 15.24 -2.16
N GLU A 65 -0.02 14.43 -3.01
CA GLU A 65 -0.11 12.97 -2.85
C GLU A 65 1.05 12.26 -3.57
N GLU A 66 2.15 12.04 -2.87
CA GLU A 66 3.35 11.38 -3.40
C GLU A 66 3.24 9.86 -3.28
N ARG A 67 2.22 9.27 -3.91
CA ARG A 67 1.93 7.82 -3.88
C ARG A 67 3.13 6.97 -4.26
N GLY A 68 3.89 7.41 -5.26
CA GLY A 68 5.16 6.78 -5.68
C GLY A 68 6.19 6.61 -4.57
N ARG A 69 6.11 7.41 -3.49
CA ARG A 69 7.01 7.38 -2.33
C ARG A 69 6.35 6.82 -1.07
N SER A 70 5.06 6.47 -1.11
CA SER A 70 4.35 5.92 0.06
C SER A 70 5.07 4.68 0.59
N TRP A 71 5.24 4.61 1.91
CA TRP A 71 5.92 3.50 2.59
C TRP A 71 5.35 2.13 2.20
N SER A 72 4.04 2.05 1.96
CA SER A 72 3.30 0.80 1.77
C SER A 72 3.40 0.24 0.35
N ILE A 73 3.35 1.10 -0.67
CA ILE A 73 3.20 0.67 -2.06
C ILE A 73 3.94 1.57 -3.07
N GLY A 74 4.66 2.59 -2.61
CA GLY A 74 5.40 3.48 -3.50
C GLY A 74 6.54 2.75 -4.19
N GLY A 75 6.56 2.73 -5.52
CA GLY A 75 7.59 2.09 -6.32
C GLY A 75 8.49 3.06 -7.08
N GLU A 76 8.44 4.36 -6.76
CA GLU A 76 9.33 5.38 -7.33
C GLU A 76 10.78 4.99 -7.05
N ALA A 77 11.62 5.06 -8.08
CA ALA A 77 13.03 4.70 -8.03
C ALA A 77 13.28 3.28 -7.43
N ASP A 78 14.19 3.18 -6.46
CA ASP A 78 14.62 1.95 -5.80
C ASP A 78 14.68 2.12 -4.28
N TRP A 79 15.02 1.05 -3.56
CA TRP A 79 15.06 1.05 -2.09
C TRP A 79 16.18 1.94 -1.52
N LYS A 80 17.22 2.24 -2.31
CA LYS A 80 18.33 3.09 -1.90
C LYS A 80 17.91 4.54 -1.85
N ARG A 81 17.05 4.95 -2.80
CA ARG A 81 16.51 6.30 -2.86
C ARG A 81 15.26 6.47 -2.00
N PHE A 82 14.32 5.53 -2.09
CA PHE A 82 13.07 5.55 -1.33
C PHE A 82 12.83 4.18 -0.72
N LEU A 83 13.02 4.08 0.60
CA LEU A 83 12.79 2.84 1.32
C LEU A 83 11.29 2.61 1.51
N THR A 84 10.69 1.85 0.60
CA THR A 84 9.28 1.45 0.65
C THR A 84 9.18 -0.07 0.62
N LEU A 85 8.04 -0.60 1.07
CA LEU A 85 7.76 -2.03 1.01
C LEU A 85 7.77 -2.55 -0.43
N ALA A 86 7.25 -1.79 -1.40
CA ALA A 86 7.32 -2.17 -2.81
C ALA A 86 8.76 -2.21 -3.33
N ASN A 87 9.60 -1.23 -3.00
CA ASN A 87 10.99 -1.19 -3.41
C ASN A 87 11.82 -2.32 -2.79
N ILE A 88 11.52 -2.71 -1.55
CA ILE A 88 12.08 -3.91 -0.91
C ILE A 88 11.63 -5.18 -1.66
N LEU A 89 10.33 -5.31 -1.94
CA LEU A 89 9.80 -6.51 -2.62
C LEU A 89 10.32 -6.67 -4.05
N LYS A 90 10.63 -5.58 -4.77
CA LYS A 90 11.28 -5.63 -6.09
C LYS A 90 12.65 -6.34 -6.06
N GLU A 91 13.37 -6.27 -4.93
CA GLU A 91 14.65 -6.98 -4.77
C GLU A 91 14.48 -8.50 -4.69
N PHE A 92 13.28 -8.96 -4.34
CA PHE A 92 12.90 -10.37 -4.25
C PHE A 92 12.12 -10.85 -5.48
N ASN A 93 11.27 -10.00 -6.06
CA ASN A 93 10.52 -10.27 -7.28
C ASN A 93 10.60 -9.07 -8.24
N PRO A 94 11.50 -9.09 -9.25
CA PRO A 94 11.59 -8.04 -10.25
C PRO A 94 10.34 -7.89 -11.14
N LYS A 95 9.42 -8.87 -11.11
CA LYS A 95 8.15 -8.85 -11.85
C LYS A 95 6.97 -8.34 -11.01
N LEU A 96 7.22 -7.91 -9.76
CA LEU A 96 6.21 -7.29 -8.91
C LEU A 96 5.51 -6.15 -9.68
N PHE A 97 4.19 -6.01 -9.52
CA PHE A 97 3.44 -4.89 -10.07
C PHE A 97 2.31 -4.44 -9.13
N GLY A 98 1.63 -3.35 -9.50
CA GLY A 98 0.59 -2.71 -8.69
C GLY A 98 1.09 -1.56 -7.82
N TYR A 99 2.41 -1.39 -7.70
CA TYR A 99 3.03 -0.29 -6.96
C TYR A 99 2.82 1.08 -7.62
N SER A 100 2.65 2.14 -6.84
CA SER A 100 2.46 3.49 -7.39
C SER A 100 3.77 4.04 -7.96
N LEU A 101 3.69 4.87 -9.01
CA LEU A 101 4.87 5.30 -9.78
C LEU A 101 5.44 6.65 -9.35
N ASN A 102 4.59 7.68 -9.31
CA ASN A 102 4.96 9.08 -9.06
C ASN A 102 3.89 9.73 -8.15
N THR A 103 4.03 11.03 -7.91
CA THR A 103 2.94 11.87 -7.39
C THR A 103 1.70 11.73 -8.26
N SER A 104 0.59 11.32 -7.65
CA SER A 104 -0.65 11.06 -8.36
C SER A 104 -1.85 11.00 -7.44
N GLN A 105 -3.02 11.30 -7.98
CA GLN A 105 -4.31 11.09 -7.32
C GLN A 105 -4.80 9.66 -7.57
N SER A 106 -5.72 9.17 -6.73
CA SER A 106 -6.18 7.79 -6.75
C SER A 106 -6.78 7.33 -8.09
N PHE A 107 -7.33 8.22 -8.90
CA PHE A 107 -7.94 7.89 -10.20
C PHE A 107 -6.96 7.93 -11.37
N GLN A 108 -5.76 8.46 -11.15
CA GLN A 108 -4.74 8.52 -12.19
C GLN A 108 -4.07 7.17 -12.35
N TRP A 109 -3.58 6.89 -13.56
CA TRP A 109 -2.93 5.63 -13.89
C TRP A 109 -1.73 5.34 -12.96
N GLU A 110 -0.95 6.37 -12.62
CA GLU A 110 0.25 6.28 -11.79
C GLU A 110 -0.02 5.79 -10.37
N SER A 111 -1.27 5.87 -9.89
CA SER A 111 -1.68 5.32 -8.59
C SER A 111 -1.64 3.79 -8.57
N GLN A 112 -1.79 3.15 -9.74
CA GLN A 112 -1.89 1.70 -9.90
C GLN A 112 -2.95 1.10 -8.95
N PHE A 113 -2.55 0.22 -8.02
CA PHE A 113 -3.45 -0.43 -7.06
C PHE A 113 -3.46 0.26 -5.69
N ASN A 114 -3.05 1.53 -5.63
CA ASN A 114 -3.23 2.37 -4.46
C ASN A 114 -4.54 3.15 -4.57
N VAL A 115 -5.56 2.68 -3.85
CA VAL A 115 -6.90 3.30 -3.78
C VAL A 115 -7.10 4.10 -2.48
N ALA A 116 -6.04 4.36 -1.72
CA ALA A 116 -6.12 5.18 -0.52
C ALA A 116 -6.52 6.62 -0.86
N GLU A 117 -7.16 7.33 0.05
CA GLU A 117 -7.60 8.72 -0.17
C GLU A 117 -7.24 9.57 1.03
N ASN A 118 -6.81 10.81 0.78
CA ASN A 118 -6.57 11.74 1.86
C ASN A 118 -7.86 11.98 2.67
N GLY A 119 -7.74 12.00 4.00
CA GLY A 119 -8.86 12.18 4.93
C GLY A 119 -9.82 10.98 5.05
N ALA A 120 -9.52 9.84 4.42
CA ALA A 120 -10.38 8.66 4.52
C ALA A 120 -10.48 8.12 5.96
N ILE A 121 -11.67 7.64 6.30
CA ILE A 121 -12.00 7.00 7.58
C ILE A 121 -12.36 5.53 7.33
N SER A 122 -12.50 4.75 8.41
CA SER A 122 -12.80 3.32 8.30
C SER A 122 -14.08 3.03 7.50
N GLN A 123 -15.09 3.89 7.57
CA GLN A 123 -16.34 3.79 6.80
C GLN A 123 -16.12 3.78 5.28
N ASN A 124 -15.03 4.36 4.78
CA ASN A 124 -14.71 4.37 3.34
C ASN A 124 -14.11 3.04 2.87
N LEU A 125 -13.54 2.22 3.77
CA LEU A 125 -12.82 0.99 3.41
C LEU A 125 -13.67 0.02 2.56
N PRO A 126 -14.94 -0.29 2.89
CA PRO A 126 -15.76 -1.18 2.06
C PRO A 126 -15.91 -0.72 0.60
N PHE A 127 -15.95 0.59 0.35
CA PHE A 127 -15.99 1.14 -1.01
C PHE A 127 -14.63 0.99 -1.70
N MET A 128 -13.55 1.37 -1.01
CA MET A 128 -12.18 1.22 -1.52
C MET A 128 -11.85 -0.23 -1.86
N ALA A 129 -12.29 -1.21 -1.06
CA ALA A 129 -12.08 -2.63 -1.35
C ALA A 129 -12.76 -3.06 -2.64
N LYS A 130 -14.00 -2.61 -2.90
CA LYS A 130 -14.70 -2.89 -4.16
C LYS A 130 -13.97 -2.29 -5.36
N GLU A 131 -13.51 -1.05 -5.22
CA GLU A 131 -12.76 -0.38 -6.28
C GLU A 131 -11.41 -1.07 -6.54
N LEU A 132 -10.69 -1.46 -5.49
CA LEU A 132 -9.44 -2.20 -5.61
C LEU A 132 -9.63 -3.55 -6.30
N VAL A 133 -10.63 -4.33 -5.87
CA VAL A 133 -10.98 -5.61 -6.50
C VAL A 133 -11.31 -5.42 -7.97
N LYS A 134 -12.10 -4.39 -8.31
CA LYS A 134 -12.42 -4.03 -9.70
C LYS A 134 -11.17 -3.70 -10.51
N ARG A 135 -10.24 -2.89 -9.97
CA ARG A 135 -8.98 -2.54 -10.64
C ARG A 135 -8.11 -3.76 -10.90
N ILE A 136 -7.92 -4.61 -9.88
CA ILE A 136 -7.13 -5.84 -10.00
C ILE A 136 -7.73 -6.78 -11.04
N LYS A 137 -9.07 -6.96 -11.05
CA LYS A 137 -9.79 -7.81 -12.02
C LYS A 137 -9.71 -7.31 -13.46
N ASN A 138 -9.62 -5.99 -13.66
CA ASN A 138 -9.57 -5.38 -14.99
C ASN A 138 -8.15 -5.24 -15.54
N ASP A 139 -7.12 -5.41 -14.71
CA ASP A 139 -5.73 -5.33 -15.14
C ASP A 139 -5.31 -6.59 -15.90
N LYS A 140 -4.86 -6.43 -17.14
CA LYS A 140 -4.47 -7.54 -18.02
C LYS A 140 -3.23 -8.29 -17.54
N ARG A 141 -2.44 -7.72 -16.63
CA ARG A 141 -1.26 -8.37 -16.02
C ARG A 141 -1.68 -9.36 -14.94
N THR A 142 -2.91 -9.29 -14.44
CA THR A 142 -3.36 -10.07 -13.29
C THR A 142 -3.80 -11.49 -13.70
N ASP A 143 -3.15 -12.49 -13.14
CA ASP A 143 -3.74 -13.82 -12.97
C ASP A 143 -4.40 -13.91 -11.58
N LEU A 144 -5.72 -13.74 -11.53
CA LEU A 144 -6.46 -13.71 -10.27
C LEU A 144 -6.31 -14.99 -9.44
N LYS A 145 -6.11 -16.15 -10.10
CA LYS A 145 -6.05 -17.45 -9.42
C LYS A 145 -4.65 -17.78 -8.93
N HIS A 146 -3.62 -17.39 -9.68
CA HIS A 146 -2.24 -17.81 -9.41
C HIS A 146 -1.37 -16.72 -8.80
N HIS A 147 -1.67 -15.43 -9.01
CA HIS A 147 -0.89 -14.36 -8.39
C HIS A 147 -1.23 -14.23 -6.91
N TRP A 148 -0.19 -14.18 -6.08
CA TRP A 148 -0.30 -13.75 -4.68
C TRP A 148 -0.33 -12.23 -4.60
N LYS A 149 -1.21 -11.71 -3.73
CA LYS A 149 -1.40 -10.28 -3.50
C LYS A 149 -1.01 -9.97 -2.06
N MET A 150 -0.23 -8.90 -1.87
CA MET A 150 -0.06 -8.27 -0.57
C MET A 150 -0.86 -6.96 -0.57
N ILE A 151 -1.86 -6.88 0.30
CA ILE A 151 -2.73 -5.69 0.42
C ILE A 151 -2.51 -5.08 1.79
N THR A 152 -2.03 -3.83 1.82
CA THR A 152 -1.91 -3.06 3.07
C THR A 152 -3.16 -2.22 3.30
N ILE A 153 -3.67 -2.24 4.53
CA ILE A 153 -4.82 -1.44 4.95
C ILE A 153 -4.36 -0.52 6.08
N MET A 154 -4.38 0.80 5.85
CA MET A 154 -4.05 1.79 6.87
C MET A 154 -5.12 2.88 6.89
N ALA A 155 -6.10 2.73 7.77
CA ALA A 155 -7.11 3.74 8.06
C ALA A 155 -7.49 3.63 9.53
N GLY A 156 -7.78 4.77 10.15
CA GLY A 156 -8.23 4.80 11.54
C GLY A 156 -7.83 6.07 12.25
N HIS A 157 -6.71 6.70 11.88
CA HIS A 157 -6.30 7.92 12.58
C HIS A 157 -7.33 9.04 12.36
N ASN A 158 -7.94 9.14 11.17
CA ASN A 158 -8.99 10.13 10.90
C ASN A 158 -10.26 9.86 11.72
N ASP A 159 -10.60 8.60 11.96
CA ASP A 159 -11.71 8.22 12.84
C ASP A 159 -11.53 8.80 14.26
N PHE A 160 -10.30 8.75 14.78
CA PHE A 160 -10.02 9.18 16.15
C PHE A 160 -9.60 10.66 16.28
N CYS A 161 -8.88 11.19 15.29
CA CYS A 161 -8.39 12.57 15.29
C CYS A 161 -9.46 13.59 14.90
N SER A 162 -10.38 13.20 14.01
CA SER A 162 -11.39 14.11 13.44
C SER A 162 -12.80 13.65 13.76
N GLU A 163 -13.13 12.39 13.45
CA GLU A 163 -14.53 11.95 13.51
C GLU A 163 -15.09 11.84 14.93
N ASN A 164 -14.26 11.52 15.92
CA ASN A 164 -14.66 11.43 17.31
C ASN A 164 -15.37 12.69 17.83
N CYS A 165 -15.04 13.88 17.29
CA CYS A 165 -15.67 15.15 17.66
C CYS A 165 -17.15 15.24 17.25
N TYR A 166 -17.61 14.40 16.31
CA TYR A 166 -18.99 14.39 15.82
C TYR A 166 -19.89 13.38 16.55
N TYR A 167 -19.33 12.51 17.40
CA TYR A 167 -20.09 11.55 18.19
C TYR A 167 -20.42 12.08 19.57
N LYS A 168 -21.68 11.89 20.01
CA LYS A 168 -22.11 12.24 21.37
C LYS A 168 -21.42 11.39 22.44
N ASN A 169 -21.16 10.12 22.12
CA ASN A 169 -20.44 9.19 22.99
C ASN A 169 -19.15 8.76 22.30
N PRO A 170 -17.97 9.10 22.85
CA PRO A 170 -16.68 8.68 22.30
C PRO A 170 -16.48 7.16 22.20
N ASN A 171 -17.28 6.34 22.86
CA ASN A 171 -17.18 4.88 22.71
C ASN A 171 -17.85 4.36 21.42
N ASP A 172 -18.73 5.16 20.81
CA ASP A 172 -19.42 4.74 19.58
C ASP A 172 -18.43 4.64 18.41
N ILE A 173 -17.44 5.53 18.34
CA ILE A 173 -16.40 5.49 17.30
C ILE A 173 -15.63 4.17 17.33
N LEU A 174 -15.34 3.62 18.52
CA LEU A 174 -14.64 2.33 18.66
C LEU A 174 -15.48 1.19 18.08
N LYS A 175 -16.80 1.22 18.32
CA LYS A 175 -17.73 0.21 17.81
C LYS A 175 -17.88 0.30 16.29
N TYR A 176 -18.03 1.50 15.75
CA TYR A 176 -18.19 1.70 14.30
C TYR A 176 -16.92 1.38 13.54
N HIS A 177 -15.78 1.91 13.99
CA HIS A 177 -14.46 1.61 13.43
C HIS A 177 -14.23 0.10 13.33
N ARG A 178 -14.48 -0.63 14.44
CA ARG A 178 -14.39 -2.09 14.46
C ARG A 178 -15.32 -2.75 13.43
N SER A 179 -16.57 -2.32 13.36
CA SER A 179 -17.55 -2.87 12.41
C SER A 179 -17.15 -2.65 10.96
N ASP A 180 -16.58 -1.48 10.64
CA ASP A 180 -16.14 -1.14 9.29
C ASP A 180 -14.96 -2.00 8.83
N HIS A 181 -14.00 -2.25 9.72
CA HIS A 181 -12.90 -3.18 9.44
C HIS A 181 -13.39 -4.61 9.18
N TYR A 182 -14.38 -5.12 9.94
CA TYR A 182 -14.94 -6.44 9.68
C TYR A 182 -15.62 -6.53 8.31
N ARG A 183 -16.43 -5.52 7.95
CA ARG A 183 -17.06 -5.45 6.62
C ARG A 183 -16.02 -5.41 5.50
N ASN A 184 -14.93 -4.70 5.72
CA ASN A 184 -13.84 -4.59 4.75
C ASN A 184 -13.18 -5.95 4.47
N VAL A 185 -12.79 -6.67 5.53
CA VAL A 185 -12.15 -7.98 5.41
C VAL A 185 -13.03 -8.96 4.63
N GLU A 186 -14.35 -8.93 4.87
CA GLU A 186 -15.28 -9.78 4.15
C GLU A 186 -15.29 -9.50 2.63
N ILE A 187 -15.25 -8.23 2.23
CA ILE A 187 -15.23 -7.84 0.81
C ILE A 187 -13.89 -8.20 0.16
N SER A 188 -12.77 -7.91 0.83
CA SER A 188 -11.43 -8.19 0.31
C SER A 188 -11.13 -9.69 0.16
N SER A 189 -11.89 -10.55 0.85
CA SER A 189 -11.76 -12.01 0.75
C SER A 189 -12.47 -12.64 -0.48
N ARG A 190 -13.25 -11.86 -1.24
CA ARG A 190 -14.07 -12.31 -2.38
C ARG A 190 -13.51 -11.86 -3.75
#